data_AF-A0A9P0ZF67-F1
#
_entry.id   AF-A0A9P0ZF67-F1
#
_cell.length_a   1.000
_cell.length_b   1.000
_cell.length_c   1.000
_cell.angle_alpha   90.00
_cell.angle_beta   90.00
_cell.angle_gamma   90.00
#
_symmetry.space_group_name_H-M   'P 1'
#
loop_
_entity.id
_entity.type
_entity.pdbx_description
1 polymer ?
#
loop_
_entity_poly.entity_id
_entity_poly.type
_entity_poly.pdbx_seq_one_letter_code
_entity_poly.pdbx_strand_id
1 'polypeptide(L)'
;MKLIKLFNCEEFLTTNYSKEEAAKECGRIVQMPSFWNTLHEALKVGGPLMTTLRLVDGDVKPAMGYVYPAMEITKSAIAKAFNNDETKCKRVFEIIDTRWTSQL
;
A
#
# COMPACT_ATOMS: atom_id res chain seq x y z
N MET A 1 10.00 12.88 -10.87
CA MET A 1 9.49 14.12 -10.25
C MET A 1 8.94 13.76 -8.87
N LYS A 2 9.51 14.25 -7.76
CA LYS A 2 9.01 13.93 -6.40
C LYS A 2 7.77 14.78 -6.14
N LEU A 3 6.68 14.24 -5.60
CA LEU A 3 5.41 14.96 -5.35
C LEU A 3 5.63 16.27 -4.56
N ILE A 4 6.56 16.26 -3.61
CA ILE A 4 7.01 17.44 -2.86
C ILE A 4 7.49 18.57 -3.79
N LYS A 5 8.23 18.23 -4.86
CA LYS A 5 8.71 19.21 -5.84
C LYS A 5 7.57 19.80 -6.68
N LEU A 6 6.52 19.04 -6.95
CA LEU A 6 5.34 19.53 -7.67
C LEU A 6 4.62 20.61 -6.85
N PHE A 7 4.39 20.38 -5.56
CA PHE A 7 3.73 21.35 -4.69
C PHE A 7 4.57 22.59 -4.38
N ASN A 8 5.88 22.53 -4.63
CA ASN A 8 6.82 23.63 -4.40
C ASN A 8 7.30 24.31 -5.70
N CYS A 9 6.83 23.89 -6.88
CA CYS A 9 7.26 24.51 -8.13
C CYS A 9 6.53 25.82 -8.38
N GLU A 10 7.23 26.76 -9.01
CA GLU A 10 6.70 28.10 -9.29
C GLU A 10 5.47 28.05 -10.21
N GLU A 11 5.45 27.11 -11.17
CA GLU A 11 4.30 26.94 -12.07
C GLU A 11 3.03 26.55 -11.30
N PHE A 12 3.15 25.70 -10.27
CA PHE A 12 2.01 25.31 -9.44
C PHE A 12 1.58 26.46 -8.52
N LEU A 13 2.54 27.11 -7.86
CA LEU A 13 2.26 28.18 -6.90
C LEU A 13 1.57 29.39 -7.52
N THR A 14 1.80 29.67 -8.81
CA THR A 14 1.16 30.77 -9.55
C THR A 14 -0.26 30.46 -10.04
N THR A 15 -0.72 29.20 -9.96
CA THR A 15 -2.08 28.83 -10.39
C THR A 15 -3.18 29.31 -9.43
N ASN A 16 -4.43 29.30 -9.91
CA ASN A 16 -5.58 29.47 -9.01
C ASN A 16 -5.80 28.24 -8.11
N TYR A 17 -5.39 27.06 -8.56
CA TYR A 17 -5.50 25.82 -7.79
C TYR A 17 -4.68 25.87 -6.50
N SER A 18 -3.48 26.46 -6.49
CA SER A 18 -2.67 26.58 -5.26
C SER A 18 -3.33 27.39 -4.15
N LYS A 19 -4.29 28.26 -4.50
CA LYS A 19 -5.04 29.11 -3.57
C LYS A 19 -6.23 28.38 -2.94
N GLU A 20 -6.68 27.29 -3.56
CA GLU A 20 -7.77 26.47 -3.02
C GLU A 20 -7.35 25.84 -1.70
N GLU A 21 -8.29 25.78 -0.76
CA GLU A 21 -8.02 25.23 0.57
C GLU A 21 -7.65 23.75 0.51
N ALA A 22 -8.26 23.00 -0.41
CA ALA A 22 -7.91 21.61 -0.68
C ALA A 22 -6.45 21.46 -1.13
N ALA A 23 -5.96 22.33 -2.02
CA ALA A 23 -4.59 22.26 -2.51
C ALA A 23 -3.57 22.61 -1.41
N LYS A 24 -3.87 23.58 -0.55
CA LYS A 24 -3.04 23.91 0.62
C LYS A 24 -2.96 22.73 1.59
N GLU A 25 -4.08 22.10 1.87
CA GLU A 25 -4.13 20.94 2.76
C GLU A 25 -3.38 19.75 2.18
N CYS A 26 -3.55 19.47 0.87
CA CYS A 26 -2.73 18.47 0.17
C CYS A 26 -1.25 18.80 0.25
N GLY A 27 -0.86 20.07 0.03
CA GLY A 27 0.50 20.54 0.20
C GLY A 27 1.03 20.25 1.60
N ARG A 28 0.26 20.59 2.64
CA ARG A 28 0.62 20.33 4.04
C ARG A 28 0.87 18.84 4.30
N ILE A 29 -0.04 17.97 3.86
CA ILE A 29 0.09 16.51 4.01
C ILE A 29 1.34 15.99 3.29
N VAL A 30 1.56 16.44 2.05
CA VAL A 30 2.70 16.02 1.22
C VAL A 30 4.04 16.47 1.80
N GLN A 31 4.09 17.57 2.56
CA GLN A 31 5.30 18.02 3.26
C GLN A 31 5.55 17.24 4.56
N MET A 32 4.58 16.52 5.12
CA MET A 32 4.75 15.78 6.38
C MET A 32 5.63 14.53 6.18
N PRO A 33 6.74 14.37 6.92
CA PRO A 33 7.56 13.15 6.83
C PRO A 33 6.79 11.89 7.26
N SER A 34 5.89 12.02 8.24
CA SER A 34 5.05 10.93 8.71
C SER A 34 4.15 10.36 7.61
N PHE A 35 3.61 11.20 6.73
CA PHE A 35 2.81 10.76 5.59
C PHE A 35 3.60 9.79 4.70
N TRP A 36 4.84 10.13 4.36
CA TRP A 36 5.69 9.28 3.53
C TRP A 36 6.10 7.98 4.22
N ASN A 37 6.34 8.02 5.53
CA ASN A 37 6.62 6.82 6.31
C ASN A 37 5.42 5.88 6.32
N THR A 38 4.22 6.40 6.61
CA THR A 38 2.98 5.61 6.58
C THR A 38 2.68 5.07 5.18
N LEU A 39 2.87 5.88 4.13
CA LEU A 39 2.70 5.44 2.75
C LEU A 39 3.67 4.31 2.40
N HIS A 40 4.94 4.43 2.82
CA HIS A 40 5.94 3.39 2.60
C HIS A 40 5.57 2.08 3.32
N GLU A 41 5.10 2.15 4.57
CA GLU A 41 4.60 0.97 5.29
C GLU A 41 3.38 0.34 4.60
N ALA A 42 2.44 1.17 4.12
CA ALA A 42 1.29 0.69 3.35
C ALA A 42 1.71 -0.01 2.05
N LEU A 43 2.71 0.51 1.33
CA LEU A 43 3.23 -0.10 0.10
C LEU A 43 3.91 -1.45 0.36
N LYS A 44 4.60 -1.61 1.50
CA LYS A 44 5.20 -2.90 1.89
C LYS A 44 4.16 -4.01 2.06
N VAL A 45 2.93 -3.66 2.43
CA VAL A 45 1.80 -4.59 2.56
C VAL A 45 1.06 -4.74 1.23
N GLY A 46 0.69 -3.62 0.61
CA GLY A 46 -0.16 -3.58 -0.57
C GLY A 46 0.48 -4.14 -1.83
N GLY A 47 1.80 -3.96 -2.01
CA GLY A 47 2.52 -4.47 -3.19
C GLY A 47 2.44 -6.00 -3.32
N PRO A 48 2.84 -6.77 -2.30
CA PRO A 48 2.69 -8.22 -2.29
C PRO A 48 1.23 -8.66 -2.46
N LEU A 49 0.28 -8.04 -1.76
CA LEU A 49 -1.14 -8.39 -1.85
C LEU A 49 -1.69 -8.22 -3.27
N MET A 50 -1.43 -7.09 -3.91
CA MET A 50 -1.88 -6.84 -5.28
C MET A 50 -1.29 -7.84 -6.28
N THR A 51 -0.04 -8.26 -6.05
CA THR A 51 0.62 -9.27 -6.91
C THR A 51 -0.08 -10.62 -6.80
N THR A 52 -0.42 -11.03 -5.58
CA THR A 52 -1.14 -12.28 -5.33
C THR A 52 -2.59 -12.25 -5.81
N LEU A 53 -3.30 -11.14 -5.60
CA LEU A 53 -4.65 -10.98 -6.14
C LEU A 53 -4.66 -11.07 -7.66
N ARG A 54 -3.73 -10.41 -8.35
CA ARG A 54 -3.59 -10.54 -9.81
C ARG A 54 -3.29 -11.97 -10.28
N LEU A 55 -2.52 -12.72 -9.49
CA LEU A 55 -2.24 -14.12 -9.79
C LEU A 55 -3.50 -15.00 -9.64
N VAL A 56 -4.35 -14.68 -8.66
CA VAL A 56 -5.58 -15.43 -8.34
C VAL A 56 -6.75 -15.03 -9.26
N ASP A 57 -6.82 -13.77 -9.70
CA ASP A 57 -7.88 -13.21 -10.56
C ASP A 57 -7.74 -13.61 -12.04
N GLY A 58 -6.62 -14.19 -12.46
CA GLY A 58 -6.36 -14.54 -13.86
C GLY A 58 -7.19 -15.74 -14.35
N ASP A 59 -8.49 -15.54 -14.62
CA ASP A 59 -9.49 -16.29 -15.44
C ASP A 59 -9.49 -17.83 -15.50
N VAL A 60 -8.61 -18.52 -14.77
CA VAL A 60 -8.62 -19.95 -14.56
C VAL A 60 -8.88 -20.14 -13.09
N LYS A 61 -10.08 -20.58 -12.71
CA LYS A 61 -10.42 -20.94 -11.31
C LYS A 61 -9.21 -21.65 -10.70
N PRO A 62 -8.44 -21.01 -9.80
CA PRO A 62 -7.30 -21.69 -9.25
C PRO A 62 -7.86 -22.84 -8.44
N ALA A 63 -7.40 -24.06 -8.73
CA ALA A 63 -7.65 -25.16 -7.80
C ALA A 63 -7.16 -24.67 -6.43
N MET A 64 -7.96 -24.87 -5.37
CA MET A 64 -7.66 -24.40 -4.00
C MET A 64 -6.20 -24.59 -3.57
N GLY A 65 -5.53 -25.62 -4.10
CA GLY A 65 -4.10 -25.89 -3.91
C GLY A 65 -3.11 -24.83 -4.41
N TYR A 66 -3.52 -23.87 -5.26
CA TYR A 66 -2.66 -22.76 -5.72
C TYR A 66 -2.80 -21.50 -4.86
N VAL A 67 -3.97 -21.28 -4.26
CA VAL A 67 -4.25 -20.01 -3.57
C VAL A 67 -3.63 -19.96 -2.19
N TYR A 68 -3.66 -21.06 -1.44
CA TYR A 68 -2.99 -21.15 -0.14
C TYR A 68 -1.49 -20.88 -0.25
N PRO A 69 -0.73 -21.55 -1.15
CA PRO A 69 0.68 -21.24 -1.35
C PRO A 69 0.94 -19.79 -1.77
N ALA A 70 0.11 -19.22 -2.64
CA ALA A 70 0.24 -17.83 -3.06
C ALA A 70 0.06 -16.87 -1.87
N MET A 71 -0.88 -17.15 -0.97
CA MET A 71 -1.08 -16.38 0.25
C MET A 71 0.12 -16.50 1.21
N GLU A 72 0.68 -17.69 1.40
CA GLU A 72 1.87 -17.88 2.23
C GLU A 72 3.11 -17.17 1.67
N ILE A 73 3.27 -17.17 0.34
CA ILE A 73 4.31 -16.38 -0.35
C ILE A 73 4.08 -14.87 -0.07
N THR A 74 2.83 -14.42 -0.05
CA THR A 74 2.48 -13.02 0.24
C THR A 74 2.87 -12.63 1.66
N LYS A 75 2.49 -13.44 2.66
CA LYS A 75 2.84 -13.20 4.06
C LYS A 75 4.35 -13.19 4.24
N SER A 76 5.08 -14.12 3.61
CA SER A 76 6.54 -14.15 3.63
C SER A 76 7.17 -12.88 3.03
N ALA A 77 6.65 -12.38 1.91
CA ALA A 77 7.12 -11.15 1.30
C ALA A 77 6.87 -9.92 2.19
N ILE A 78 5.70 -9.84 2.83
CA ILE A 78 5.37 -8.78 3.79
C ILE A 78 6.31 -8.85 5.00
N ALA A 79 6.51 -10.03 5.60
CA ALA A 79 7.42 -10.21 6.72
C ALA A 79 8.84 -9.73 6.37
N LYS A 80 9.37 -10.13 5.21
CA LYS A 80 10.68 -9.67 4.73
C LYS A 80 10.72 -8.15 4.54
N ALA A 81 9.66 -7.53 4.03
CA ALA A 81 9.59 -6.08 3.85
C ALA A 81 9.65 -5.31 5.18
N PHE A 82 9.21 -5.93 6.28
CA PHE A 82 9.33 -5.42 7.65
C PHE A 82 10.52 -6.00 8.42
N ASN A 83 11.52 -6.57 7.74
CA ASN A 83 12.70 -7.19 8.39
C ASN A 83 12.33 -8.29 9.39
N ASN A 84 11.25 -9.02 9.14
CA ASN A 84 10.68 -10.04 10.02
C ASN A 84 10.26 -9.52 11.41
N ASP A 85 9.91 -8.23 11.52
CA ASP A 85 9.29 -7.68 12.72
C ASP A 85 7.85 -8.19 12.87
N GLU A 86 7.69 -9.22 13.69
CA GLU A 86 6.40 -9.86 13.95
C GLU A 86 5.36 -8.90 14.50
N THR A 87 5.76 -7.89 15.29
CA THR A 87 4.82 -6.96 15.91
C THR A 87 4.09 -6.11 14.86
N LYS A 88 4.81 -5.74 13.79
CA LYS A 88 4.25 -4.99 12.66
C LYS A 88 3.43 -5.86 11.71
N CYS A 89 3.79 -7.14 11.58
CA CYS A 89 3.14 -8.04 10.64
C CYS A 89 1.89 -8.71 11.22
N LYS A 90 1.83 -8.95 12.54
CA LYS A 90 0.75 -9.68 13.19
C LYS A 90 -0.63 -9.14 12.83
N ARG A 91 -0.83 -7.83 13.01
CA ARG A 91 -2.12 -7.21 12.74
C ARG A 91 -2.50 -7.28 11.25
N VAL A 92 -1.51 -7.17 10.36
CA VAL A 92 -1.72 -7.29 8.91
C VAL A 92 -2.16 -8.71 8.56
N PHE A 93 -1.49 -9.73 9.11
CA PHE A 93 -1.84 -11.13 8.85
C PHE A 93 -3.21 -11.50 9.40
N GLU A 94 -3.58 -11.02 10.59
CA GLU A 94 -4.94 -11.18 11.13
C GLU A 94 -6.02 -10.63 10.18
N ILE A 95 -5.80 -9.45 9.60
CA ILE A 95 -6.74 -8.84 8.64
C ILE A 95 -6.82 -9.68 7.36
N ILE A 96 -5.68 -10.12 6.84
CA ILE A 96 -5.61 -10.98 5.65
C ILE A 96 -6.36 -12.29 5.90
N ASP A 97 -6.07 -12.96 7.02
CA ASP A 97 -6.65 -14.26 7.37
C ASP A 97 -8.15 -14.16 7.63
N THR A 98 -8.59 -13.11 8.32
CA THR A 98 -10.03 -12.85 8.55
C THR A 98 -10.76 -12.67 7.22
N ARG A 99 -10.19 -11.87 6.31
CA ARG A 99 -10.81 -11.60 5.00
C ARG A 99 -10.81 -12.83 4.09
N TRP A 100 -9.74 -13.62 4.14
CA TRP A 100 -9.61 -14.86 3.37
C TRP A 100 -10.57 -15.95 3.87
N THR A 101 -10.64 -16.17 5.18
CA THR A 101 -11.55 -17.17 5.80
C THR A 101 -13.02 -16.82 5.59
N SER A 102 -13.35 -15.53 5.47
CA SER A 102 -14.73 -15.07 5.23
C SER A 102 -15.17 -15.16 3.76
N GLN A 103 -14.25 -15.42 2.83
CA GLN A 103 -14.53 -15.53 1.39
C GLN A 103 -14.50 -16.99 0.88
N LEU A 104 -14.20 -17.93 1.77
CA LEU A 104 -14.23 -19.38 1.55
C LEU A 104 -15.55 -19.96 2.06
#